data_AF-A0A7S1H7W8-F1
#
_entry.id   AF-A0A7S1H7W8-F1
#
_cell.length_a   1.000
_cell.length_b   1.000
_cell.length_c   1.000
_cell.angle_alpha   90.00
_cell.angle_beta   90.00
_cell.angle_gamma   90.00
#
_symmetry.space_group_name_H-M   'P 1'
#
loop_
_entity.id
_entity.type
_entity.pdbx_description
1 polymer ?
#
loop_
_entity_poly.entity_id
_entity_poly.type
_entity_poly.pdbx_seq_one_letter_code
_entity_poly.pdbx_strand_id
1 'polypeptide(L)'
;MPSPTASLVAFGLVFAFLAPVEAFAPAGVPLTGRRVLTGAPSLASSASSAVRPSLLSLRSSAVSNPPEGSIFSNLFGGARMVSEAPSQAQAAYPAQQDKVGILFLNLGGPESLDEVEDFLYNLFNDPDIIRLPGPLKPLQSFIARRIATARAPSSREAYESIGGGSPIVDLTMEQGKALEEELSRRGVECKTYVGMRYWYPFTEEAVDRLLRDGVNRLVVLPLYPQYSISTSGSSLRLLQQMMEDSPHSWDPRKIDHTVIPSWFSHPGYVATQAELIGKQLEEFEGNPADVKVMFSAHGVPVSYVEATRVTSRSAQS
;
A
#
# COMPACT_ATOMS: atom_id res chain seq x y z
N MET A 1 30.84 -6.32 13.30
CA MET A 1 29.53 -5.65 13.30
C MET A 1 29.52 -4.71 12.10
N PRO A 2 28.61 -4.83 11.13
CA PRO A 2 28.57 -3.88 10.02
C PRO A 2 28.10 -2.52 10.55
N SER A 3 28.65 -1.44 10.00
CA SER A 3 28.40 -0.06 10.45
C SER A 3 26.96 0.39 10.13
N PRO A 4 26.38 1.33 10.92
CA PRO A 4 25.03 1.86 10.68
C PRO A 4 24.86 2.58 9.33
N THR A 5 25.95 2.88 8.62
CA THR A 5 25.94 3.42 7.26
C THR A 5 25.53 2.41 6.19
N ALA A 6 25.66 1.11 6.43
CA ALA A 6 25.33 0.07 5.43
C ALA A 6 23.82 -0.05 5.15
N SER A 7 22.95 0.26 6.13
CA SER A 7 21.50 0.17 5.97
C SER A 7 20.88 1.29 5.13
N LEU A 8 21.56 2.44 4.96
CA LEU A 8 21.02 3.55 4.16
C LEU A 8 21.38 3.45 2.67
N VAL A 9 22.46 2.75 2.33
CA VAL A 9 22.99 2.67 0.96
C VAL A 9 22.20 1.69 0.08
N ALA A 10 21.54 0.69 0.68
CA ALA A 10 20.81 -0.36 -0.04
C ALA A 10 19.62 0.11 -0.88
N PHE A 11 19.07 1.30 -0.62
CA PHE A 11 17.95 1.84 -1.39
C PHE A 11 18.38 2.72 -2.57
N GLY A 12 19.63 3.18 -2.63
CA GLY A 12 19.99 4.38 -3.40
C GLY A 12 20.21 4.26 -4.91
N LEU A 13 20.37 3.07 -5.50
CA LEU A 13 21.15 3.01 -6.76
C LEU A 13 20.42 2.97 -8.11
N VAL A 14 19.10 2.78 -8.19
CA VAL A 14 18.58 2.33 -9.50
C VAL A 14 17.99 3.43 -10.41
N PHE A 15 17.72 4.65 -9.91
CA PHE A 15 16.91 5.64 -10.65
C PHE A 15 17.62 6.90 -11.14
N ALA A 16 18.95 7.02 -11.01
CA ALA A 16 19.66 8.13 -11.64
C ALA A 16 19.65 7.94 -13.18
N PHE A 17 19.18 8.94 -13.91
CA PHE A 17 19.17 9.09 -15.38
C PHE A 17 18.08 8.33 -16.17
N LEU A 18 16.93 9.00 -16.40
CA LEU A 18 16.06 8.78 -17.56
C LEU A 18 15.62 10.15 -18.12
N ALA A 19 15.84 10.36 -19.42
CA ALA A 19 15.53 11.56 -20.21
C ALA A 19 14.03 11.64 -20.58
N PRO A 20 13.49 12.79 -21.05
CA PRO A 20 12.06 13.05 -21.06
C PRO A 20 11.38 12.42 -22.28
N VAL A 21 10.31 11.65 -22.06
CA VAL A 21 9.35 11.26 -23.11
C VAL A 21 7.94 11.45 -22.57
N GLU A 22 7.09 11.99 -23.44
CA GLU A 22 5.84 12.69 -23.19
C GLU A 22 4.84 11.97 -22.25
N ALA A 23 4.26 12.79 -21.37
CA ALA A 23 3.31 12.37 -20.35
C ALA A 23 1.90 12.24 -20.94
N PHE A 24 1.29 11.07 -20.75
CA PHE A 24 -0.16 10.93 -20.65
C PHE A 24 -0.50 10.31 -19.29
N ALA A 25 -1.34 10.99 -18.53
CA ALA A 25 -2.04 10.47 -17.36
C ALA A 25 -3.47 11.04 -17.37
N PRO A 26 -4.45 10.43 -16.68
CA PRO A 26 -4.47 9.09 -16.07
C PRO A 26 -5.75 8.31 -16.43
N ALA A 27 -5.72 6.99 -16.22
CA ALA A 27 -6.92 6.26 -15.83
C ALA A 27 -6.76 5.94 -14.33
N GLY A 28 -7.77 6.31 -13.54
CA GLY A 28 -7.77 6.17 -12.09
C GLY A 28 -7.54 4.73 -11.63
N VAL A 29 -7.25 4.57 -10.36
CA VAL A 29 -7.21 3.25 -9.72
C VAL A 29 -8.59 2.98 -9.14
N PRO A 30 -9.49 2.25 -9.81
CA PRO A 30 -10.54 1.55 -9.11
C PRO A 30 -10.04 0.13 -8.87
N LEU A 31 -9.42 -0.10 -7.71
CA LEU A 31 -9.62 -1.39 -7.07
C LEU A 31 -11.07 -1.35 -6.58
N THR A 32 -11.99 -1.77 -7.44
CA THR A 32 -13.41 -1.91 -7.09
C THR A 32 -13.53 -3.02 -6.03
N GLY A 33 -13.36 -2.63 -4.77
CA GLY A 33 -13.45 -3.43 -3.56
C GLY A 33 -13.95 -2.56 -2.41
N ARG A 34 -14.79 -3.12 -1.53
CA ARG A 34 -15.76 -2.42 -0.67
C ARG A 34 -15.22 -1.46 0.41
N ARG A 35 -13.90 -1.22 0.49
CA ARG A 35 -13.32 -0.14 1.33
C ARG A 35 -11.88 0.18 0.94
N VAL A 36 -11.62 1.44 0.59
CA VAL A 36 -10.28 2.04 0.57
C VAL A 36 -10.14 2.85 1.85
N LEU A 37 -9.12 2.57 2.66
CA LEU A 37 -8.84 3.37 3.85
C LEU A 37 -7.84 4.46 3.49
N THR A 38 -8.32 5.69 3.38
CA THR A 38 -7.47 6.89 3.40
C THR A 38 -7.49 7.43 4.83
N GLY A 39 -6.39 7.25 5.55
CA GLY A 39 -6.28 7.69 6.95
C GLY A 39 -5.76 9.11 7.08
N ALA A 40 -6.60 10.02 7.57
CA ALA A 40 -6.18 11.08 8.48
C ALA A 40 -7.14 11.05 9.68
N PRO A 41 -6.72 10.65 10.89
CA PRO A 41 -7.56 10.81 12.06
C PRO A 41 -7.62 12.29 12.44
N SER A 42 -8.84 12.81 12.54
CA SER A 42 -9.16 14.09 13.16
C SER A 42 -8.65 14.10 14.61
N LEU A 43 -7.72 15.01 14.91
CA LEU A 43 -7.27 15.30 16.26
C LEU A 43 -8.36 16.07 17.00
N ALA A 44 -9.22 15.37 17.73
CA ALA A 44 -9.95 15.97 18.84
C ALA A 44 -9.08 15.87 20.10
N SER A 45 -8.37 16.96 20.41
CA SER A 45 -7.66 17.09 21.68
C SER A 45 -8.66 17.13 22.83
N SER A 46 -8.48 16.28 23.84
CA SER A 46 -9.02 16.54 25.18
C SER A 46 -7.84 16.70 26.13
N ALA A 47 -7.44 17.97 26.32
CA ALA A 47 -6.61 18.35 27.45
C ALA A 47 -7.49 18.36 28.71
N SER A 48 -7.10 17.57 29.70
CA SER A 48 -7.65 17.59 31.06
C SER A 48 -7.10 18.83 31.78
N SER A 49 -7.99 19.74 32.18
CA SER A 49 -7.73 20.57 33.37
C SER A 49 -9.04 20.88 34.07
N ALA A 50 -9.03 20.64 35.38
CA ALA A 50 -10.16 20.74 36.27
C ALA A 50 -10.44 22.21 36.63
N VAL A 51 -11.67 22.68 36.41
CA VAL A 51 -12.34 23.69 37.25
C VAL A 51 -13.85 23.43 37.23
N ARG A 52 -14.44 23.32 38.42
CA ARG A 52 -15.88 23.43 38.73
C ARG A 52 -16.00 24.36 39.94
N PRO A 53 -17.17 24.89 40.33
CA PRO A 53 -18.48 24.89 39.66
C PRO A 53 -19.20 26.26 39.67
N SER A 54 -20.27 26.40 38.89
CA SER A 54 -21.40 27.26 39.28
C SER A 54 -22.71 26.78 38.67
N LEU A 55 -23.71 26.75 39.55
CA LEU A 55 -25.07 26.28 39.39
C LEU A 55 -25.90 27.20 38.48
N LEU A 56 -26.66 26.62 37.57
CA LEU A 56 -28.01 27.09 37.27
C LEU A 56 -28.84 25.96 36.65
N SER A 57 -29.85 25.56 37.41
CA SER A 57 -31.01 24.76 37.03
C SER A 57 -31.82 25.49 35.95
N LEU A 58 -32.38 24.77 34.97
CA LEU A 58 -33.79 24.90 34.58
C LEU A 58 -34.22 23.85 33.53
N ARG A 59 -35.11 22.96 34.00
CA ARG A 59 -36.31 22.37 33.38
C ARG A 59 -36.27 21.63 32.03
N SER A 60 -36.64 20.36 32.16
CA SER A 60 -37.36 19.49 31.22
C SER A 60 -38.59 20.16 30.59
N SER A 61 -38.83 19.87 29.31
CA SER A 61 -40.17 19.66 28.75
C SER A 61 -40.06 18.79 27.48
N ALA A 62 -40.83 17.71 27.45
CA ALA A 62 -41.04 16.82 26.30
C ALA A 62 -42.21 17.31 25.44
N VAL A 63 -42.39 16.67 24.27
CA VAL A 63 -43.57 16.68 23.35
C VAL A 63 -43.56 17.91 22.40
N SER A 64 -43.74 17.84 21.07
CA SER A 64 -44.56 16.99 20.18
C SER A 64 -44.06 17.08 18.71
N ASN A 65 -44.26 16.01 17.91
CA ASN A 65 -44.26 16.07 16.44
C ASN A 65 -45.53 16.76 15.90
N PRO A 66 -45.44 17.42 14.72
CA PRO A 66 -46.52 17.35 13.72
C PRO A 66 -45.97 17.34 12.26
N PRO A 67 -46.81 17.37 11.21
CA PRO A 67 -47.59 16.23 10.69
C PRO A 67 -47.28 15.92 9.21
N GLU A 68 -47.59 14.69 8.79
CA GLU A 68 -47.64 14.28 7.38
C GLU A 68 -49.05 14.44 6.78
N GLY A 69 -49.08 14.69 5.47
CA GLY A 69 -50.23 14.72 4.58
C GLY A 69 -50.01 15.81 3.52
N SER A 70 -50.10 15.63 2.22
CA SER A 70 -50.62 14.60 1.30
C SER A 70 -50.02 15.02 -0.08
N ILE A 71 -49.83 14.20 -1.11
CA ILE A 71 -50.85 13.81 -2.11
C ILE A 71 -50.13 12.90 -3.14
N PHE A 72 -50.84 11.86 -3.61
CA PHE A 72 -50.62 10.96 -4.76
C PHE A 72 -50.16 9.52 -4.49
N SER A 73 -51.03 8.78 -3.80
CA SER A 73 -51.30 7.38 -4.11
C SER A 73 -52.18 7.27 -5.36
N ASN A 74 -51.76 6.48 -6.34
CA ASN A 74 -52.63 5.59 -7.13
C ASN A 74 -51.74 4.80 -8.10
N LEU A 75 -51.55 3.52 -7.80
CA LEU A 75 -51.46 2.37 -8.72
C LEU A 75 -51.02 1.14 -7.91
N PHE A 76 -51.91 0.67 -7.03
CA PHE A 76 -51.87 -0.69 -6.53
C PHE A 76 -52.89 -1.52 -7.31
N GLY A 77 -52.48 -2.72 -7.73
CA GLY A 77 -53.38 -3.75 -8.21
C GLY A 77 -52.93 -5.12 -7.72
N GLY A 78 -53.69 -5.70 -6.78
CA GLY A 78 -53.71 -7.15 -6.55
C GLY A 78 -53.20 -7.63 -5.19
N ALA A 79 -54.07 -7.59 -4.18
CA ALA A 79 -53.88 -8.25 -2.90
C ALA A 79 -54.18 -9.77 -2.98
N ARG A 80 -53.45 -10.57 -2.21
CA ARG A 80 -53.99 -11.73 -1.49
C ARG A 80 -53.14 -12.05 -0.27
N MET A 81 -53.72 -11.84 0.92
CA MET A 81 -53.23 -12.43 2.17
C MET A 81 -53.56 -13.92 2.19
N VAL A 82 -52.56 -14.75 2.49
CA VAL A 82 -52.76 -16.09 3.02
C VAL A 82 -51.84 -16.25 4.23
N SER A 83 -52.48 -16.56 5.36
CA SER A 83 -51.91 -16.90 6.65
C SER A 83 -51.35 -18.32 6.63
N GLU A 84 -50.12 -18.49 7.13
CA GLU A 84 -49.61 -19.56 8.02
C GLU A 84 -48.12 -19.79 7.78
N ALA A 85 -47.35 -19.80 8.86
CA ALA A 85 -45.93 -20.10 8.85
C ALA A 85 -45.68 -21.60 8.68
N PRO A 86 -44.66 -21.98 7.89
CA PRO A 86 -43.91 -23.21 8.14
C PRO A 86 -42.46 -22.89 8.53
N SER A 87 -42.16 -23.20 9.79
CA SER A 87 -41.01 -23.97 10.27
C SER A 87 -39.90 -24.34 9.27
N GLN A 88 -38.67 -23.99 9.69
CA GLN A 88 -37.38 -24.65 9.48
C GLN A 88 -36.74 -24.63 8.09
N ALA A 89 -35.62 -23.91 8.02
CA ALA A 89 -34.26 -24.43 7.81
C ALA A 89 -33.45 -23.41 7.03
N GLN A 90 -32.97 -22.36 7.72
CA GLN A 90 -31.73 -21.75 7.26
C GLN A 90 -30.67 -22.82 7.43
N ALA A 91 -30.27 -23.44 6.32
CA ALA A 91 -29.05 -24.21 6.29
C ALA A 91 -27.95 -23.30 6.81
N ALA A 92 -27.56 -23.52 8.06
CA ALA A 92 -26.37 -22.94 8.63
C ALA A 92 -25.21 -23.55 7.86
N TYR A 93 -24.84 -22.93 6.74
CA TYR A 93 -23.47 -23.03 6.28
C TYR A 93 -22.61 -22.65 7.49
N PRO A 94 -21.66 -23.50 7.92
CA PRO A 94 -20.77 -23.11 9.00
C PRO A 94 -20.17 -21.77 8.59
N ALA A 95 -20.30 -20.75 9.45
CA ALA A 95 -19.70 -19.45 9.20
C ALA A 95 -18.22 -19.72 8.93
N GLN A 96 -17.81 -19.53 7.67
CA GLN A 96 -16.46 -19.85 7.25
C GLN A 96 -15.53 -18.99 8.09
N GLN A 97 -14.67 -19.62 8.88
CA GLN A 97 -13.75 -18.90 9.75
C GLN A 97 -12.92 -17.94 8.89
N ASP A 98 -12.87 -16.67 9.28
CA ASP A 98 -12.08 -15.66 8.58
C ASP A 98 -10.61 -16.08 8.62
N LYS A 99 -10.02 -16.27 7.43
CA LYS A 99 -8.59 -16.47 7.23
C LYS A 99 -8.02 -15.17 6.70
N VAL A 100 -7.39 -14.41 7.60
CA VAL A 100 -6.85 -13.09 7.30
C VAL A 100 -5.45 -13.20 6.72
N GLY A 101 -5.26 -12.64 5.52
CA GLY A 101 -3.97 -12.48 4.88
C GLY A 101 -3.56 -11.01 4.82
N ILE A 102 -2.26 -10.74 4.93
CA ILE A 102 -1.67 -9.41 4.72
C ILE A 102 -0.62 -9.55 3.61
N LEU A 103 -0.90 -8.98 2.44
CA LEU A 103 0.00 -8.97 1.30
C LEU A 103 0.87 -7.71 1.34
N PHE A 104 2.15 -7.88 1.65
CA PHE A 104 3.16 -6.85 1.52
C PHE A 104 3.60 -6.71 0.08
N LEU A 105 3.58 -5.48 -0.42
CA LEU A 105 4.07 -5.14 -1.76
C LEU A 105 5.31 -4.26 -1.65
N ASN A 106 6.42 -4.70 -2.23
CA ASN A 106 7.66 -3.93 -2.25
C ASN A 106 8.44 -4.17 -3.56
N LEU A 107 9.56 -3.48 -3.74
CA LEU A 107 10.37 -3.53 -4.97
C LEU A 107 11.02 -4.90 -5.14
N GLY A 108 11.54 -5.44 -4.02
CA GLY A 108 12.50 -6.54 -4.01
C GLY A 108 13.93 -6.04 -4.19
N GLY A 109 14.88 -6.96 -4.21
CA GLY A 109 16.29 -6.68 -4.47
C GLY A 109 17.08 -7.97 -4.55
N PRO A 110 18.19 -7.99 -5.32
CA PRO A 110 19.00 -9.18 -5.55
C PRO A 110 19.65 -9.64 -4.24
N GLU A 111 19.67 -10.95 -3.99
CA GLU A 111 20.27 -11.55 -2.78
C GLU A 111 21.78 -11.74 -2.95
N SER A 112 22.25 -11.82 -4.21
CA SER A 112 23.66 -11.95 -4.55
C SER A 112 24.09 -11.00 -5.68
N LEU A 113 25.39 -10.77 -5.81
CA LEU A 113 25.94 -9.93 -6.88
C LEU A 113 25.62 -10.45 -8.28
N ASP A 114 25.51 -11.76 -8.44
CA ASP A 114 25.27 -12.43 -9.73
C ASP A 114 23.84 -12.25 -10.24
N GLU A 115 22.93 -11.89 -9.36
CA GLU A 115 21.52 -11.63 -9.65
C GLU A 115 21.25 -10.18 -10.06
N VAL A 116 22.21 -9.28 -9.87
CA VAL A 116 22.03 -7.83 -10.06
C VAL A 116 21.57 -7.50 -11.48
N GLU A 117 22.15 -8.12 -12.51
CA GLU A 117 21.76 -7.83 -13.90
C GLU A 117 20.32 -8.26 -14.19
N ASP A 118 19.90 -9.43 -13.70
CA ASP A 118 18.55 -9.94 -13.94
C ASP A 118 17.50 -9.16 -13.16
N PHE A 119 17.83 -8.74 -11.93
CA PHE A 119 17.01 -7.79 -11.18
C PHE A 119 16.82 -6.47 -11.95
N LEU A 120 17.90 -5.89 -12.47
CA LEU A 120 17.84 -4.67 -13.27
C LEU A 120 17.04 -4.87 -14.57
N TYR A 121 17.17 -6.03 -15.21
CA TYR A 121 16.38 -6.37 -16.38
C TYR A 121 14.88 -6.36 -16.06
N ASN A 122 14.46 -7.01 -14.97
CA ASN A 122 13.06 -7.04 -14.54
C ASN A 122 12.53 -5.63 -14.27
N LEU A 123 13.32 -4.79 -13.59
CA LEU A 123 12.96 -3.41 -13.31
C LEU A 123 12.78 -2.56 -14.58
N PHE A 124 13.75 -2.61 -15.50
CA PHE A 124 13.70 -1.79 -16.72
C PHE A 124 12.73 -2.34 -17.78
N ASN A 125 12.34 -3.60 -17.68
CA ASN A 125 11.31 -4.19 -18.54
C ASN A 125 9.88 -3.79 -18.10
N ASP A 126 9.71 -3.12 -16.96
CA ASP A 126 8.42 -2.61 -16.52
C ASP A 126 7.99 -1.35 -17.31
N PRO A 127 6.84 -1.38 -18.01
CA PRO A 127 6.32 -0.22 -18.75
C PRO A 127 5.93 0.96 -17.85
N ASP A 128 5.79 0.76 -16.54
CA ASP A 128 5.56 1.81 -15.56
C ASP A 128 6.85 2.43 -15.02
N ILE A 129 8.01 1.88 -15.40
CA ILE A 129 9.34 2.44 -15.13
C ILE A 129 9.92 3.09 -16.39
N ILE A 130 9.97 2.34 -17.50
CA ILE A 130 10.35 2.86 -18.81
C ILE A 130 9.19 2.65 -19.77
N ARG A 131 8.46 3.73 -20.06
CA ARG A 131 7.35 3.70 -21.00
C ARG A 131 7.81 4.01 -22.41
N LEU A 132 7.91 3.00 -23.27
CA LEU A 132 8.17 3.21 -24.70
C LEU A 132 6.90 3.60 -25.46
N PRO A 133 7.01 4.47 -26.49
CA PRO A 133 5.88 4.80 -27.35
C PRO A 133 5.38 3.57 -28.12
N GLY A 134 4.10 3.54 -28.47
CA GLY A 134 3.40 2.36 -29.03
C GLY A 134 4.17 1.54 -30.07
N PRO A 135 4.73 2.16 -31.13
CA PRO A 135 5.51 1.45 -32.16
C PRO A 135 6.80 0.80 -31.65
N LEU A 136 7.38 1.30 -30.55
CA LEU A 136 8.63 0.82 -29.97
C LEU A 136 8.42 -0.19 -28.84
N LYS A 137 7.18 -0.44 -28.39
CA LYS A 137 6.88 -1.43 -27.33
C LYS A 137 7.48 -2.82 -27.58
N PRO A 138 7.48 -3.38 -28.82
CA PRO A 138 8.11 -4.67 -29.07
C PRO A 138 9.62 -4.70 -28.77
N LEU A 139 10.28 -3.54 -28.69
CA LEU A 139 11.70 -3.41 -28.39
C LEU A 139 11.98 -3.26 -26.88
N GLN A 140 10.96 -3.23 -26.02
CA GLN A 140 11.11 -3.01 -24.57
C GLN A 140 12.15 -3.95 -23.96
N SER A 141 12.01 -5.26 -24.16
CA SER A 141 12.88 -6.25 -23.55
C SER A 141 14.31 -6.17 -24.04
N PHE A 142 14.52 -5.80 -25.31
CA PHE A 142 15.86 -5.55 -25.85
C PHE A 142 16.51 -4.32 -25.20
N ILE A 143 15.77 -3.21 -25.11
CA ILE A 143 16.25 -1.97 -24.46
C ILE A 143 16.52 -2.22 -22.98
N ALA A 144 15.61 -2.89 -22.27
CA ALA A 144 15.76 -3.25 -20.86
C ALA A 144 17.04 -4.07 -20.64
N ARG A 145 17.30 -5.10 -21.45
CA ARG A 145 18.53 -5.90 -21.35
C ARG A 145 19.76 -5.05 -21.58
N ARG A 146 19.78 -4.20 -22.62
CA ARG A 146 20.93 -3.32 -22.90
C ARG A 146 21.22 -2.36 -21.75
N ILE A 147 20.19 -1.77 -21.14
CA ILE A 147 20.33 -0.88 -19.99
C ILE A 147 20.81 -1.67 -18.77
N ALA A 148 20.23 -2.84 -18.51
CA ALA A 148 20.61 -3.71 -17.40
C ALA A 148 22.09 -4.11 -17.46
N THR A 149 22.55 -4.65 -18.59
CA THR A 149 23.96 -5.03 -18.80
C THR A 149 24.90 -3.82 -18.64
N ALA A 150 24.49 -2.63 -19.13
CA ALA A 150 25.31 -1.43 -18.99
C ALA A 150 25.40 -0.91 -17.54
N ARG A 151 24.34 -1.10 -16.73
CA ARG A 151 24.26 -0.63 -15.33
C ARG A 151 24.69 -1.67 -14.31
N ALA A 152 24.79 -2.95 -14.70
CA ALA A 152 25.13 -4.03 -13.79
C ALA A 152 26.49 -3.82 -13.08
N PRO A 153 27.58 -3.38 -13.75
CA PRO A 153 28.87 -3.22 -13.07
C PRO A 153 28.82 -2.23 -11.90
N SER A 154 28.31 -1.02 -12.12
CA SER A 154 28.21 0.00 -11.06
C SER A 154 27.22 -0.40 -9.96
N SER A 155 26.14 -1.11 -10.32
CA SER A 155 25.17 -1.60 -9.34
C SER A 155 25.77 -2.71 -8.46
N ARG A 156 26.57 -3.60 -9.04
CA ARG A 156 27.29 -4.66 -8.31
C ARG A 156 28.27 -4.07 -7.29
N GLU A 157 29.07 -3.07 -7.68
CA GLU A 157 30.00 -2.39 -6.76
C GLU A 157 29.27 -1.81 -5.54
N ALA A 158 28.07 -1.25 -5.75
CA ALA A 158 27.30 -0.74 -4.64
C ALA A 158 26.71 -1.83 -3.74
N TYR A 159 26.17 -2.91 -4.32
CA TYR A 159 25.72 -4.06 -3.52
C TYR A 159 26.88 -4.70 -2.77
N GLU A 160 28.07 -4.76 -3.36
CA GLU A 160 29.29 -5.24 -2.71
C GLU A 160 29.64 -4.38 -1.50
N SER A 161 29.54 -3.05 -1.61
CA SER A 161 29.83 -2.11 -0.50
C SER A 161 28.93 -2.28 0.73
N ILE A 162 27.76 -2.90 0.59
CA ILE A 162 26.80 -3.14 1.67
C ILE A 162 26.75 -4.59 2.14
N GLY A 163 27.62 -5.47 1.62
CA GLY A 163 27.71 -6.87 2.04
C GLY A 163 27.36 -7.91 0.98
N GLY A 164 27.19 -7.53 -0.29
CA GLY A 164 27.07 -8.44 -1.43
C GLY A 164 25.64 -8.73 -1.92
N GLY A 165 24.62 -8.13 -1.29
CA GLY A 165 23.22 -8.34 -1.61
C GLY A 165 22.30 -7.32 -0.94
N SER A 166 21.05 -7.29 -1.35
CA SER A 166 20.03 -6.42 -0.78
C SER A 166 19.44 -7.07 0.49
N PRO A 167 19.43 -6.39 1.64
CA PRO A 167 18.80 -6.91 2.86
C PRO A 167 17.27 -6.81 2.84
N ILE A 168 16.69 -6.26 1.76
CA ILE A 168 15.27 -5.86 1.74
C ILE A 168 14.31 -7.03 1.93
N VAL A 169 14.61 -8.20 1.35
CA VAL A 169 13.73 -9.38 1.43
C VAL A 169 13.70 -9.91 2.86
N ASP A 170 14.88 -10.12 3.46
CA ASP A 170 15.01 -10.61 4.82
C ASP A 170 14.34 -9.67 5.83
N LEU A 171 14.64 -8.37 5.75
CA LEU A 171 14.03 -7.36 6.62
C LEU A 171 12.50 -7.30 6.44
N THR A 172 11.99 -7.45 5.21
CA THR A 172 10.55 -7.47 4.96
C THR A 172 9.89 -8.72 5.56
N MET A 173 10.55 -9.88 5.49
CA MET A 173 10.07 -11.11 6.12
C MET A 173 10.07 -11.01 7.65
N GLU A 174 11.12 -10.42 8.24
CA GLU A 174 11.19 -10.14 9.68
C GLU A 174 10.09 -9.19 10.14
N GLN A 175 9.84 -8.12 9.40
CA GLN A 175 8.72 -7.21 9.64
C GLN A 175 7.37 -7.92 9.56
N GLY A 176 7.21 -8.84 8.61
CA GLY A 176 6.00 -9.66 8.47
C GLY A 176 5.75 -10.51 9.71
N LYS A 177 6.77 -11.25 10.17
CA LYS A 177 6.69 -12.06 11.40
C LYS A 177 6.37 -11.21 12.63
N ALA A 178 7.06 -10.08 12.80
CA ALA A 178 6.81 -9.18 13.91
C ALA A 178 5.38 -8.61 13.91
N LEU A 179 4.83 -8.33 12.72
CA LEU A 179 3.44 -7.89 12.57
C LEU A 179 2.45 -9.01 12.93
N GLU A 180 2.68 -10.24 12.46
CA GLU A 180 1.85 -11.40 12.82
C GLU A 180 1.81 -11.62 14.33
N GLU A 181 2.97 -11.60 14.98
CA GLU A 181 3.06 -11.75 16.43
C GLU A 181 2.30 -10.66 17.18
N GLU A 182 2.46 -9.40 16.75
CA GLU A 182 1.79 -8.27 17.38
C GLU A 182 0.27 -8.31 17.17
N LEU A 183 -0.20 -8.74 16.01
CA LEU A 183 -1.62 -8.89 15.74
C LEU A 183 -2.21 -10.08 16.51
N SER A 184 -1.49 -11.20 16.63
CA SER A 184 -1.92 -12.33 17.46
C SER A 184 -2.03 -11.94 18.93
N ARG A 185 -1.10 -11.14 19.48
CA ARG A 185 -1.22 -10.55 20.83
C ARG A 185 -2.47 -9.70 21.01
N ARG A 186 -2.96 -9.07 19.93
CA ARG A 186 -4.20 -8.27 19.91
C ARG A 186 -5.45 -9.11 19.60
N GLY A 187 -5.31 -10.44 19.49
CA GLY A 187 -6.41 -11.37 19.23
C GLY A 187 -6.80 -11.48 17.76
N VAL A 188 -5.91 -11.09 16.82
CA VAL A 188 -6.11 -11.19 15.39
C VAL A 188 -5.12 -12.20 14.81
N GLU A 189 -5.63 -13.37 14.43
CA GLU A 189 -4.85 -14.38 13.72
C GLU A 189 -4.78 -14.03 12.23
N CYS A 190 -3.56 -13.85 11.72
CA CYS A 190 -3.32 -13.53 10.31
C CYS A 190 -2.01 -14.14 9.81
N LYS A 191 -1.85 -14.20 8.49
CA LYS A 191 -0.60 -14.59 7.84
C LYS A 191 -0.15 -13.52 6.86
N THR A 192 1.14 -13.21 6.85
CA THR A 192 1.78 -12.28 5.94
C THR A 192 2.30 -13.00 4.71
N TYR A 193 2.22 -12.31 3.58
CA TYR A 193 2.68 -12.76 2.28
C TYR A 193 3.51 -11.64 1.68
N VAL A 194 4.77 -11.92 1.37
CA VAL A 194 5.67 -10.94 0.74
C VAL A 194 5.61 -11.14 -0.77
N GLY A 195 5.25 -10.08 -1.48
CA GLY A 195 5.24 -9.98 -2.93
C GLY A 195 6.15 -8.84 -3.39
N MET A 196 7.22 -9.20 -4.08
CA MET A 196 8.18 -8.28 -4.66
C MET A 196 7.83 -8.02 -6.13
N ARG A 197 8.11 -6.81 -6.61
CA ARG A 197 7.77 -6.39 -7.96
C ARG A 197 8.78 -6.87 -9.02
N TYR A 198 10.08 -6.84 -8.69
CA TYR A 198 11.17 -7.12 -9.65
C TYR A 198 12.13 -8.22 -9.21
N TRP A 199 11.93 -8.78 -8.02
CA TRP A 199 12.73 -9.90 -7.51
C TRP A 199 11.85 -10.93 -6.81
N TYR A 200 12.46 -12.01 -6.32
CA TYR A 200 11.78 -13.04 -5.55
C TYR A 200 11.54 -12.60 -4.09
N PRO A 201 10.52 -13.16 -3.41
CA PRO A 201 9.38 -13.86 -3.99
C PRO A 201 8.49 -12.89 -4.79
N PHE A 202 8.11 -13.25 -6.01
CA PHE A 202 7.31 -12.39 -6.86
C PHE A 202 5.87 -12.23 -6.32
N THR A 203 5.21 -11.16 -6.73
CA THR A 203 3.81 -10.88 -6.33
C THR A 203 2.88 -12.02 -6.72
N GLU A 204 3.10 -12.60 -7.89
CA GLU A 204 2.42 -13.77 -8.44
C GLU A 204 2.54 -14.97 -7.51
N GLU A 205 3.76 -15.28 -7.06
CA GLU A 205 4.03 -16.39 -6.13
C GLU A 205 3.41 -16.16 -4.76
N ALA A 206 3.36 -14.90 -4.30
CA ALA A 206 2.69 -14.51 -3.07
C ALA A 206 1.18 -14.72 -3.17
N VAL A 207 0.57 -14.35 -4.29
CA VAL A 207 -0.86 -14.56 -4.56
C VAL A 207 -1.18 -16.05 -4.70
N ASP A 208 -0.35 -16.84 -5.37
CA ASP A 208 -0.59 -18.28 -5.44
C ASP A 208 -0.51 -18.94 -4.06
N ARG A 209 0.34 -18.44 -3.15
CA ARG A 209 0.40 -18.91 -1.76
C ARG A 209 -0.84 -18.51 -0.96
N LEU A 210 -1.29 -17.25 -1.04
CA LEU A 210 -2.46 -16.78 -0.28
C LEU A 210 -3.74 -17.53 -0.71
N LEU A 211 -3.88 -17.81 -2.01
CA LEU A 211 -5.01 -18.55 -2.55
C LEU A 211 -5.00 -20.00 -2.09
N ARG A 212 -3.83 -20.66 -2.13
CA ARG A 212 -3.66 -22.04 -1.63
C ARG A 212 -3.98 -22.17 -0.14
N ASP A 213 -3.64 -21.16 0.66
CA ASP A 213 -3.92 -21.15 2.10
C ASP A 213 -5.42 -20.89 2.41
N GLY A 214 -6.20 -20.47 1.40
CA GLY A 214 -7.63 -20.20 1.51
C GLY A 214 -7.95 -18.88 2.21
N VAL A 215 -7.09 -17.86 2.06
CA VAL A 215 -7.33 -16.50 2.56
C VAL A 215 -8.64 -15.96 1.96
N ASN A 216 -9.54 -15.49 2.82
CA ASN A 216 -10.83 -14.91 2.42
C ASN A 216 -10.99 -13.44 2.85
N ARG A 217 -10.08 -12.93 3.68
CA ARG A 217 -9.97 -11.51 4.04
C ARG A 217 -8.54 -11.04 3.83
N LEU A 218 -8.32 -10.07 2.96
CA LEU A 218 -6.99 -9.66 2.51
C LEU A 218 -6.74 -8.18 2.80
N VAL A 219 -5.62 -7.86 3.43
CA VAL A 219 -5.09 -6.50 3.48
C VAL A 219 -3.94 -6.39 2.49
N VAL A 220 -4.04 -5.48 1.53
CA VAL A 220 -2.95 -5.18 0.58
C VAL A 220 -2.21 -3.95 1.08
N LEU A 221 -0.94 -4.13 1.44
CA LEU A 221 -0.10 -3.10 2.05
C LEU A 221 1.21 -2.92 1.26
N PRO A 222 1.27 -1.94 0.35
CA PRO A 222 2.52 -1.41 -0.15
C PRO A 222 3.40 -0.86 0.99
N LEU A 223 4.66 -1.30 1.05
CA LEU A 223 5.64 -0.87 2.06
C LEU A 223 6.29 0.48 1.73
N TYR A 224 5.66 1.27 0.87
CA TYR A 224 6.01 2.66 0.59
C TYR A 224 5.02 3.57 1.33
N PRO A 225 5.46 4.33 2.36
CA PRO A 225 4.56 5.22 3.09
C PRO A 225 3.92 6.28 2.17
N GLN A 226 4.71 6.80 1.22
CA GLN A 226 4.27 7.75 0.20
C GLN A 226 3.89 7.01 -1.08
N TYR A 227 2.72 7.31 -1.63
CA TYR A 227 2.29 6.74 -2.91
C TYR A 227 3.08 7.35 -4.07
N SER A 228 3.56 6.50 -4.98
CA SER A 228 4.05 6.89 -6.31
C SER A 228 3.50 5.95 -7.37
N ILE A 229 3.31 6.47 -8.58
CA ILE A 229 2.89 5.70 -9.76
C ILE A 229 3.89 4.57 -10.07
N SER A 230 5.19 4.82 -9.89
CA SER A 230 6.27 3.88 -10.18
C SER A 230 6.53 2.84 -9.08
N THR A 231 5.93 2.99 -7.90
CA THR A 231 6.09 2.07 -6.77
C THR A 231 4.76 1.40 -6.44
N SER A 232 4.03 1.89 -5.43
CA SER A 232 2.71 1.38 -5.04
C SER A 232 1.76 1.26 -6.23
N GLY A 233 1.78 2.24 -7.15
CA GLY A 233 0.96 2.20 -8.35
C GLY A 233 1.28 1.02 -9.28
N SER A 234 2.56 0.72 -9.52
CA SER A 234 2.97 -0.41 -10.38
C SER A 234 2.56 -1.74 -9.75
N SER A 235 2.85 -1.94 -8.45
CA SER A 235 2.47 -3.17 -7.75
C SER A 235 0.94 -3.38 -7.69
N LEU A 236 0.16 -2.32 -7.45
CA LEU A 236 -1.30 -2.41 -7.43
C LEU A 236 -1.89 -2.65 -8.82
N ARG A 237 -1.29 -2.11 -9.89
CA ARG A 237 -1.70 -2.37 -11.27
C ARG A 237 -1.42 -3.80 -11.69
N LEU A 238 -0.24 -4.33 -11.38
CA LEU A 238 0.07 -5.75 -11.59
C LEU A 238 -0.98 -6.63 -10.91
N LEU A 239 -1.25 -6.31 -9.65
CA LEU A 239 -2.23 -7.01 -8.85
C LEU A 239 -3.62 -6.96 -9.50
N GLN A 240 -4.06 -5.78 -9.97
CA GLN A 240 -5.31 -5.64 -10.72
C GLN A 240 -5.33 -6.48 -12.01
N GLN A 241 -4.25 -6.46 -12.80
CA GLN A 241 -4.14 -7.26 -14.02
C GLN A 241 -4.28 -8.75 -13.73
N MET A 242 -3.66 -9.25 -12.66
CA MET A 242 -3.79 -10.64 -12.24
C MET A 242 -5.25 -11.02 -11.91
N MET A 243 -6.03 -10.10 -11.33
CA MET A 243 -7.45 -10.31 -11.04
C MET A 243 -8.29 -10.37 -12.33
N GLU A 244 -7.92 -9.57 -13.33
CA GLU A 244 -8.62 -9.47 -14.62
C GLU A 244 -8.29 -10.68 -15.52
N ASP A 245 -7.02 -11.08 -15.57
CA ASP A 245 -6.51 -12.14 -16.46
C ASP A 245 -6.78 -13.57 -15.93
N SER A 246 -6.93 -13.73 -14.61
CA SER A 246 -7.19 -15.04 -13.99
C SER A 246 -8.47 -15.10 -13.14
N PRO A 247 -9.68 -14.92 -13.74
CA PRO A 247 -10.95 -14.88 -12.99
C PRO A 247 -11.27 -16.14 -12.19
N HIS A 248 -10.64 -17.28 -12.53
CA HIS A 248 -10.91 -18.58 -11.92
C HIS A 248 -9.94 -18.90 -10.77
N SER A 249 -8.73 -18.31 -10.78
CA SER A 249 -7.69 -18.52 -9.76
C SER A 249 -7.84 -17.50 -8.64
N TRP A 250 -8.06 -16.23 -9.00
CA TRP A 250 -8.29 -15.16 -8.06
C TRP A 250 -9.62 -14.46 -8.35
N ASP A 251 -10.70 -14.91 -7.72
CA ASP A 251 -12.00 -14.26 -7.83
C ASP A 251 -12.14 -13.16 -6.74
N PRO A 252 -12.03 -11.86 -7.08
CA PRO A 252 -12.21 -10.78 -6.11
C PRO A 252 -13.56 -10.75 -5.41
N ARG A 253 -14.58 -11.44 -5.95
CA ARG A 253 -15.88 -11.55 -5.30
C ARG A 253 -15.86 -12.56 -4.15
N LYS A 254 -14.82 -13.39 -4.05
CA LYS A 254 -14.63 -14.40 -3.00
C LYS A 254 -13.68 -13.95 -1.88
N ILE A 255 -12.85 -12.94 -2.14
CA ILE A 255 -11.91 -12.38 -1.15
C ILE A 255 -12.32 -10.95 -0.83
N ASP A 256 -12.75 -10.72 0.40
CA ASP A 256 -12.94 -9.37 0.91
C ASP A 256 -11.56 -8.72 1.09
N HIS A 257 -11.24 -7.70 0.30
CA HIS A 257 -9.93 -7.06 0.35
C HIS A 257 -10.01 -5.57 0.69
N THR A 258 -9.01 -5.11 1.44
CA THR A 258 -8.79 -3.70 1.77
C THR A 258 -7.40 -3.30 1.32
N VAL A 259 -7.30 -2.16 0.63
CA VAL A 259 -6.01 -1.64 0.17
C VAL A 259 -5.65 -0.41 1.00
N ILE A 260 -4.39 -0.37 1.46
CA ILE A 260 -3.80 0.77 2.18
C ILE A 260 -2.83 1.45 1.21
N PRO A 261 -3.29 2.39 0.36
CA PRO A 261 -2.48 2.90 -0.75
C PRO A 261 -1.31 3.79 -0.30
N SER A 262 -1.44 4.43 0.87
CA SER A 262 -0.41 5.26 1.49
C SER A 262 -0.64 5.36 3.00
N TRP A 263 0.44 5.63 3.74
CA TRP A 263 0.43 5.68 5.21
C TRP A 263 1.52 6.61 5.78
N PHE A 264 1.97 7.60 4.99
CA PHE A 264 3.02 8.57 5.34
C PHE A 264 2.71 9.40 6.59
N SER A 265 1.43 9.60 6.93
CA SER A 265 0.98 10.36 8.10
C SER A 265 0.66 9.47 9.31
N HIS A 266 0.92 8.15 9.23
CA HIS A 266 0.64 7.25 10.32
C HIS A 266 1.43 7.67 11.57
N PRO A 267 0.79 7.92 12.73
CA PRO A 267 1.47 8.45 13.91
C PRO A 267 2.67 7.61 14.36
N GLY A 268 2.55 6.28 14.30
CA GLY A 268 3.65 5.37 14.62
C GLY A 268 4.84 5.52 13.67
N TYR A 269 4.59 5.72 12.37
CA TYR A 269 5.67 5.92 11.39
C TYR A 269 6.41 7.24 11.65
N VAL A 270 5.66 8.33 11.82
CA VAL A 270 6.23 9.66 12.11
C VAL A 270 7.01 9.65 13.43
N ALA A 271 6.47 9.00 14.46
CA ALA A 271 7.15 8.85 15.75
C ALA A 271 8.45 8.06 15.63
N THR A 272 8.46 6.92 14.93
CA THR A 272 9.67 6.13 14.70
C THR A 272 10.73 6.94 13.94
N GLN A 273 10.34 7.69 12.89
CA GLN A 273 11.28 8.54 12.15
C GLN A 273 11.87 9.63 13.06
N ALA A 274 11.06 10.29 13.88
CA ALA A 274 11.52 11.29 14.83
C ALA A 274 12.47 10.70 15.88
N GLU A 275 12.17 9.51 16.38
CA GLU A 275 13.03 8.79 17.34
C GLU A 275 14.38 8.43 16.74
N LEU A 276 14.41 7.89 15.51
CA LEU A 276 15.65 7.55 14.81
C LEU A 276 16.53 8.79 14.55
N ILE A 277 15.92 9.89 14.13
CA ILE A 277 16.62 11.17 13.95
C ILE A 277 17.16 11.68 15.29
N GLY A 278 16.34 11.63 16.35
CA GLY A 278 16.73 12.05 17.70
C GLY A 278 17.94 11.27 18.21
N LYS A 279 17.91 9.93 18.09
CA LYS A 279 19.04 9.05 18.45
C LYS A 279 20.32 9.43 17.71
N GLN A 280 20.24 9.70 16.40
CA GLN A 280 21.43 10.08 15.63
C GLN A 280 21.96 11.47 16.02
N LEU A 281 21.09 12.39 16.43
CA LEU A 281 21.49 13.72 16.91
C LEU A 281 22.18 13.65 18.27
N GLU A 282 21.80 12.71 19.14
CA GLU A 282 22.45 12.48 20.43
C GLU A 282 23.89 11.97 20.28
N GLU A 283 24.19 11.25 19.19
CA GLU A 283 25.55 10.78 18.87
C GLU A 283 26.46 11.87 18.27
N PHE A 284 25.92 13.04 17.92
CA PHE A 284 26.68 14.08 17.24
C PHE A 284 27.54 14.91 18.21
N GLU A 285 28.84 15.01 17.91
CA GLU A 285 29.76 15.87 18.68
C GLU A 285 29.51 17.35 18.34
N GLY A 286 28.74 18.04 19.19
CA GLY A 286 28.46 19.47 19.02
C GLY A 286 27.12 19.87 19.62
N ASN A 287 26.69 21.09 19.33
CA ASN A 287 25.34 21.55 19.69
C ASN A 287 24.34 21.02 18.64
N PRO A 288 23.39 20.15 19.01
CA PRO A 288 22.42 19.60 18.05
C PRO A 288 21.58 20.67 17.33
N ALA A 289 21.42 21.87 17.93
CA ALA A 289 20.68 22.96 17.31
C ALA A 289 21.34 23.53 16.06
N ASP A 290 22.65 23.29 15.87
CA ASP A 290 23.40 23.75 14.70
C ASP A 290 23.36 22.74 13.53
N VAL A 291 22.81 21.54 13.78
CA VAL A 291 22.72 20.46 12.79
C VAL A 291 21.58 20.72 11.82
N LYS A 292 21.87 20.65 10.52
CA LYS A 292 20.86 20.68 9.45
C LYS A 292 20.42 19.27 9.10
N VAL A 293 19.15 18.97 9.28
CA VAL A 293 18.57 17.69 8.86
C VAL A 293 18.17 17.76 7.38
N MET A 294 18.81 16.95 6.55
CA MET A 294 18.48 16.83 5.12
C MET A 294 17.65 15.56 4.88
N PHE A 295 16.37 15.73 4.57
CA PHE A 295 15.53 14.64 4.09
C PHE A 295 15.85 14.36 2.62
N SER A 296 16.44 13.20 2.35
CA SER A 296 16.68 12.72 0.99
C SER A 296 15.63 11.68 0.62
N ALA A 297 14.96 11.87 -0.50
CA ALA A 297 14.01 10.92 -1.06
C ALA A 297 14.34 10.68 -2.53
N HIS A 298 13.94 9.52 -3.05
CA HIS A 298 14.25 9.12 -4.41
C HIS A 298 13.64 10.09 -5.42
N GLY A 299 14.46 10.54 -6.36
CA GLY A 299 14.00 11.36 -7.47
C GLY A 299 12.96 10.60 -8.30
N VAL A 300 11.93 11.32 -8.74
CA VAL A 300 10.94 10.80 -9.71
C VAL A 300 11.07 11.58 -11.02
N PRO A 301 10.80 10.95 -12.17
CA PRO A 301 10.76 11.66 -13.45
C PRO A 301 9.82 12.88 -13.38
N VAL A 302 10.24 14.00 -13.98
CA VAL A 302 9.46 15.25 -13.99
C VAL A 302 8.06 15.04 -14.57
N SER A 303 7.93 14.18 -15.58
CA SER A 303 6.65 13.81 -16.20
C SER A 303 5.64 13.24 -15.21
N TYR A 304 6.07 12.51 -14.16
CA TYR A 304 5.17 11.98 -13.14
C TYR A 304 4.69 13.05 -12.16
N VAL A 305 5.55 14.03 -11.86
CA VAL A 305 5.19 15.19 -11.04
C VAL A 305 4.15 16.02 -11.77
N GLU A 306 4.33 16.25 -13.07
CA GLU A 306 3.40 17.00 -13.90
C GLU A 306 2.05 16.30 -14.07
N ALA A 307 2.06 14.98 -14.33
CA ALA A 307 0.86 14.15 -14.39
C ALA A 307 0.00 14.24 -13.11
N THR A 308 0.66 14.26 -11.94
CA THR A 308 -0.01 14.37 -10.63
C THR A 308 -0.53 15.79 -10.36
N ARG A 309 0.14 16.83 -10.88
CA ARG A 309 -0.35 18.22 -10.79
C ARG A 309 -1.61 18.44 -11.62
N VAL A 310 -1.71 17.85 -12.81
CA VAL A 310 -2.89 17.99 -13.67
C VAL A 310 -4.13 17.37 -13.01
N THR A 311 -4.01 16.20 -12.40
CA THR A 311 -5.13 15.55 -11.69
C THR A 311 -5.57 16.29 -10.44
N SER A 312 -4.64 16.91 -9.70
CA SER A 312 -4.98 17.70 -8.51
C SER A 312 -5.78 18.97 -8.85
N ARG A 313 -5.55 19.57 -10.02
CA ARG A 313 -6.30 20.75 -10.49
C ARG A 313 -7.69 20.39 -11.00
N SER A 314 -7.86 19.27 -11.69
CA SER A 314 -9.18 18.81 -12.15
C SER A 314 -10.09 18.29 -11.03
N ALA A 315 -9.54 17.93 -9.86
CA ALA A 315 -10.30 17.53 -8.68
C ALA A 315 -10.73 18.72 -7.79
N GLN A 316 -10.24 19.94 -8.08
CA GLN A 316 -10.57 21.17 -7.37
C GLN A 316 -11.50 22.10 -8.18
N SER A 317 -11.89 21.70 -9.39
CA SER A 317 -12.84 22.39 -10.28
C SER A 317 -14.14 21.63 -10.38
#